data_AF-E6X163-F1
#
_entry.id   AF-E6X163-F1
#
_cell.length_a   1.000
_cell.length_b   1.000
_cell.length_c   1.000
_cell.angle_alpha   90.00
_cell.angle_beta   90.00
_cell.angle_gamma   90.00
#
_symmetry.space_group_name_H-M   'P 1'
#
loop_
_entity.id
_entity.type
_entity.pdbx_description
1 polymer ?
#
loop_
_entity_poly.entity_id
_entity_poly.type
_entity_poly.pdbx_seq_one_letter_code
_entity_poly.pdbx_strand_id
1 'polypeptide(L)'
;MTYEYLKSLKASHPALKLLCSDNFAMSVGLFHKIFIEDRQKVLPQHKIVSLLDDYLYTLHQSYPDEFPKAAQAYLDDFARAGFLRKYYAEAQEEPLYELTPHSQRVLEWIESLRKREFYGILR
;
A
#
# COMPACT_ATOMS: atom_id res chain seq x y z
N MET A 1 9.62 19.24 19.52
CA MET A 1 8.99 19.04 18.20
C MET A 1 8.40 20.37 17.75
N THR A 2 8.79 20.92 16.61
CA THR A 2 8.25 22.19 16.10
C THR A 2 7.17 21.95 15.04
N TYR A 3 6.38 22.98 14.75
CA TYR A 3 5.36 22.93 13.70
C TYR A 3 5.98 22.65 12.32
N GLU A 4 7.11 23.29 12.02
CA GLU A 4 7.85 23.15 10.76
C GLU A 4 8.38 21.73 10.58
N TYR A 5 8.89 21.13 11.66
CA TYR A 5 9.32 19.74 11.66
C TYR A 5 8.15 18.80 11.35
N LEU A 6 7.00 18.99 12.00
CA LEU A 6 5.80 18.17 11.75
C LEU A 6 5.25 18.33 10.32
N LYS A 7 5.27 19.56 9.78
CA LYS A 7 4.87 19.83 8.40
C LYS A 7 5.80 19.12 7.40
N SER A 8 7.11 19.18 7.63
CA SER A 8 8.11 18.47 6.83
C SER A 8 7.95 16.94 6.94
N LEU A 9 7.73 16.44 8.15
CA LEU A 9 7.52 15.01 8.40
C LEU A 9 6.28 14.49 7.66
N LYS A 10 5.15 15.21 7.72
CA LYS A 10 3.92 14.83 6.98
C LYS A 10 4.16 14.76 5.46
N ALA A 11 4.97 15.66 4.91
CA ALA A 11 5.24 15.71 3.48
C ALA A 11 6.23 14.63 2.99
N SER A 12 7.14 14.19 3.85
CA SER A 12 8.28 13.35 3.46
C SER A 12 8.22 11.90 3.96
N HIS A 13 7.63 11.65 5.13
CA HIS A 13 7.69 10.34 5.77
C HIS A 13 6.71 9.35 5.12
N PRO A 14 7.15 8.21 4.55
CA PRO A 14 6.30 7.31 3.76
C PRO A 14 5.05 6.81 4.48
N ALA A 15 5.15 6.49 5.78
CA ALA A 15 3.98 6.07 6.56
C ALA A 15 2.90 7.15 6.64
N LEU A 16 3.28 8.42 6.80
CA LEU A 16 2.33 9.54 6.85
C LEU A 16 1.77 9.85 5.47
N LYS A 17 2.60 9.74 4.42
CA LYS A 17 2.13 9.86 3.04
C LYS A 17 1.12 8.78 2.68
N LEU A 18 1.31 7.54 3.15
CA LEU A 18 0.36 6.46 2.93
C LEU A 18 -0.95 6.75 3.66
N LEU A 19 -0.89 7.06 4.96
CA LEU A 19 -2.07 7.39 5.78
C LEU A 19 -2.89 8.58 5.27
N CYS A 20 -2.24 9.54 4.61
CA CYS A 20 -2.89 10.73 4.04
C CYS A 20 -3.12 10.65 2.52
N SER A 21 -2.89 9.50 1.90
CA SER A 21 -3.07 9.32 0.45
C SER A 21 -4.56 9.38 0.08
N ASP A 22 -4.90 10.06 -1.01
CA ASP A 22 -6.26 10.01 -1.57
C ASP A 22 -6.65 8.56 -1.94
N ASN A 23 -5.67 7.76 -2.36
CA ASN A 23 -5.84 6.34 -2.67
C ASN A 23 -5.59 5.43 -1.44
N PHE A 24 -5.75 5.93 -0.22
CA PHE A 24 -5.45 5.17 1.01
C PHE A 24 -6.19 3.83 1.03
N ALA A 25 -7.52 3.83 0.85
CA ALA A 25 -8.33 2.60 0.91
C ALA A 25 -7.91 1.59 -0.17
N MET A 26 -7.70 2.04 -1.41
CA MET A 26 -7.26 1.18 -2.51
C MET A 26 -5.87 0.61 -2.25
N SER A 27 -4.89 1.44 -1.92
CA SER A 27 -3.50 1.00 -1.71
C SER A 27 -3.35 0.08 -0.50
N VAL A 28 -3.94 0.43 0.65
CA VAL A 28 -3.88 -0.38 1.87
C VAL A 28 -4.64 -1.70 1.70
N GLY A 29 -5.81 -1.69 1.05
CA GLY A 29 -6.57 -2.91 0.76
C GLY A 29 -5.79 -3.88 -0.14
N LEU A 30 -5.17 -3.36 -1.21
CA LEU A 30 -4.29 -4.15 -2.08
C LEU A 30 -3.10 -4.72 -1.31
N PHE A 31 -2.40 -3.91 -0.51
CA PHE A 31 -1.23 -4.37 0.24
C PHE A 31 -1.61 -5.42 1.28
N HIS A 32 -2.75 -5.28 1.95
CA HIS A 32 -3.26 -6.27 2.88
C HIS A 32 -3.55 -7.59 2.16
N LYS A 33 -4.29 -7.55 1.04
CA LYS A 33 -4.57 -8.72 0.19
C LYS A 33 -3.27 -9.47 -0.19
N ILE A 34 -2.30 -8.76 -0.76
CA ILE A 34 -1.08 -9.36 -1.31
C ILE A 34 -0.13 -9.87 -0.23
N PHE A 35 0.21 -9.01 0.74
CA PHE A 35 1.33 -9.27 1.65
C PHE A 35 0.89 -9.92 2.96
N ILE A 36 -0.37 -9.77 3.37
CA ILE A 36 -0.90 -10.33 4.62
C ILE A 36 -1.73 -11.58 4.34
N GLU A 37 -2.77 -11.48 3.51
CA GLU A 37 -3.67 -12.60 3.23
C GLU A 37 -2.99 -13.66 2.36
N ASP A 38 -2.44 -13.25 1.21
CA ASP A 38 -1.79 -14.14 0.24
C ASP A 38 -0.32 -14.44 0.60
N ARG A 39 0.17 -13.84 1.70
CA ARG A 39 1.50 -14.04 2.31
C ARG A 39 2.68 -13.93 1.34
N GLN A 40 2.53 -13.13 0.28
CA GLN A 40 3.64 -12.84 -0.62
C GLN A 40 4.66 -11.99 0.12
N LYS A 41 5.95 -12.29 -0.06
CA LYS A 41 7.03 -11.43 0.48
C LYS A 41 7.54 -10.46 -0.57
N VAL A 42 7.68 -10.96 -1.79
CA VAL A 42 8.28 -10.28 -2.93
C VAL A 42 7.51 -10.71 -4.18
N LEU A 43 7.28 -9.79 -5.11
CA LEU A 43 6.65 -10.07 -6.39
C LEU A 43 7.44 -9.45 -7.55
N PRO A 44 7.57 -10.15 -8.69
CA PRO A 44 8.03 -9.53 -9.93
C PRO A 44 7.02 -8.52 -10.47
N GLN A 45 7.49 -7.55 -11.28
CA GLN A 45 6.66 -6.46 -11.80
C GLN A 45 5.39 -6.95 -12.49
N HIS A 46 5.51 -7.86 -13.45
CA HIS A 46 4.34 -8.33 -14.21
C HIS A 46 3.25 -8.90 -13.28
N LYS A 47 3.66 -9.60 -12.21
CA LYS A 47 2.72 -10.26 -11.30
C LYS A 47 1.97 -9.26 -10.43
N ILE A 48 2.66 -8.28 -9.85
CA ILE A 48 2.00 -7.25 -9.03
C ILE A 48 1.14 -6.31 -9.86
N VAL A 49 1.53 -6.02 -11.11
CA VAL A 49 0.68 -5.26 -12.06
C VAL A 49 -0.60 -6.01 -12.35
N SER A 50 -0.52 -7.30 -12.70
CA SER A 50 -1.70 -8.14 -12.95
C SER A 50 -2.63 -8.20 -11.74
N LEU A 51 -2.11 -8.38 -10.53
CA LEU A 51 -2.93 -8.39 -9.30
C LEU A 51 -3.61 -7.04 -9.06
N LEU A 52 -2.94 -5.93 -9.36
CA LEU A 52 -3.51 -4.60 -9.22
C LEU A 52 -4.56 -4.32 -10.30
N ASP A 53 -4.38 -4.76 -11.55
CA ASP A 53 -5.39 -4.64 -12.60
C ASP A 53 -6.68 -5.40 -12.20
N ASP A 54 -6.57 -6.64 -11.73
CA ASP A 54 -7.72 -7.43 -11.27
C ASP A 54 -8.44 -6.75 -10.08
N TYR A 55 -7.67 -6.15 -9.17
CA TYR A 55 -8.20 -5.43 -8.02
C TYR A 55 -8.92 -4.14 -8.44
N LEU A 56 -8.33 -3.36 -9.36
CA LEU A 56 -8.94 -2.15 -9.91
C LEU A 56 -10.22 -2.47 -10.68
N TYR A 57 -10.21 -3.53 -11.49
CA TYR A 57 -11.40 -4.00 -12.20
C TYR A 57 -12.57 -4.28 -11.24
N THR A 58 -12.28 -4.90 -10.10
CA THR A 58 -13.26 -5.17 -9.05
C THR A 58 -13.76 -3.87 -8.40
N LEU A 59 -12.86 -2.94 -8.09
CA LEU A 59 -13.24 -1.65 -7.52
C LEU A 59 -14.10 -0.82 -8.48
N HIS A 60 -13.80 -0.81 -9.77
CA HIS A 60 -14.55 -0.07 -10.79
C HIS A 60 -15.99 -0.55 -10.96
N GLN A 61 -16.34 -1.77 -10.51
CA GLN A 61 -17.73 -2.22 -10.51
C GLN A 61 -18.60 -1.39 -9.55
N SER A 62 -18.02 -0.89 -8.47
CA SER A 62 -18.70 -0.07 -7.45
C SER A 62 -18.32 1.41 -7.53
N TYR A 63 -17.11 1.71 -8.01
CA TYR A 63 -16.50 3.04 -8.02
C TYR A 63 -15.87 3.34 -9.39
N PRO A 64 -16.67 3.50 -10.46
CA PRO A 64 -16.18 3.54 -11.84
C PRO A 64 -15.21 4.70 -12.13
N ASP A 65 -15.37 5.84 -11.45
CA ASP A 65 -14.60 7.07 -11.73
C ASP A 65 -13.48 7.36 -10.70
N GLU A 66 -13.31 6.54 -9.65
CA GLU A 66 -12.36 6.83 -8.56
C GLU A 66 -10.89 6.56 -8.93
N PHE A 67 -10.62 5.56 -9.78
CA PHE A 67 -9.25 5.11 -10.07
C PHE A 67 -8.91 5.20 -11.56
N PRO A 68 -8.61 6.41 -12.09
CA PRO A 68 -8.48 6.64 -13.53
C PRO A 68 -7.13 6.18 -14.13
N LYS A 69 -6.14 5.79 -13.31
CA LYS A 69 -4.82 5.38 -13.82
C LYS A 69 -4.77 3.88 -14.07
N ALA A 70 -3.94 3.47 -15.02
CA ALA A 70 -3.59 2.06 -15.21
C ALA A 70 -2.79 1.51 -14.01
N ALA A 71 -2.84 0.19 -13.77
CA ALA A 71 -2.13 -0.45 -12.66
C ALA A 71 -0.63 -0.12 -12.59
N GLN A 72 0.07 -0.15 -13.73
CA GLN A 72 1.49 0.18 -13.79
C GLN A 72 1.80 1.60 -13.27
N ALA A 73 0.94 2.57 -13.59
CA ALA A 73 1.13 3.96 -13.13
C ALA A 73 0.92 4.09 -11.61
N TYR A 74 -0.06 3.37 -11.05
CA TYR A 74 -0.23 3.30 -9.59
C TYR A 74 0.95 2.60 -8.91
N LEU A 75 1.46 1.50 -9.48
CA LEU A 75 2.61 0.78 -8.95
C LEU A 75 3.86 1.67 -8.90
N ASP A 76 4.10 2.45 -9.97
CA ASP A 76 5.20 3.41 -10.02
C ASP A 76 5.03 4.54 -8.99
N ASP A 77 3.80 5.02 -8.78
CA ASP A 77 3.47 5.99 -7.73
C ASP A 77 3.75 5.41 -6.33
N PHE A 78 3.38 4.16 -6.08
CA PHE A 78 3.64 3.49 -4.80
C PHE A 78 5.13 3.35 -4.53
N ALA A 79 5.92 2.98 -5.54
CA ALA A 79 7.37 2.90 -5.42
C ALA A 79 7.99 4.28 -5.16
N ARG A 80 7.57 5.31 -5.91
CA ARG A 80 8.05 6.69 -5.76
C ARG A 80 7.69 7.29 -4.40
N ALA A 81 6.54 6.92 -3.84
CA ALA A 81 6.10 7.36 -2.52
C ALA A 81 6.77 6.61 -1.36
N GLY A 82 7.56 5.57 -1.65
CA GLY A 82 8.22 4.73 -0.65
C GLY A 82 7.28 3.72 0.03
N PHE A 83 6.14 3.42 -0.60
CA PHE A 83 5.19 2.43 -0.08
C PHE A 83 5.65 1.01 -0.38
N LEU A 84 6.20 0.83 -1.59
CA LEU A 84 6.85 -0.40 -2.04
C LEU A 84 8.30 -0.10 -2.37
N ARG A 85 9.18 -1.08 -2.12
CA ARG A 85 10.55 -1.02 -2.59
C ARG A 85 10.64 -1.72 -3.93
N LYS A 86 11.11 -1.00 -4.95
CA LYS A 86 11.45 -1.54 -6.28
C LYS A 86 12.96 -1.79 -6.36
N TYR A 87 13.40 -2.99 -6.71
CA TYR A 87 14.81 -3.31 -6.88
C TYR A 87 15.03 -4.44 -7.89
N TYR A 88 16.23 -4.50 -8.49
CA TYR A 88 16.65 -5.62 -9.34
C TYR A 88 17.49 -6.57 -8.51
N ALA A 89 17.09 -7.84 -8.42
CA ALA A 89 17.92 -8.90 -7.85
C ALA A 89 18.86 -9.47 -8.93
N GLU A 90 19.98 -10.05 -8.50
CA GLU A 90 20.89 -10.72 -9.44
C GLU A 90 20.14 -11.82 -10.21
N ALA A 91 20.38 -11.88 -11.52
CA ALA A 91 19.74 -12.80 -12.47
C ALA A 91 18.24 -12.59 -12.75
N GLN A 92 17.62 -11.52 -12.27
CA GLN A 92 16.23 -11.18 -12.63
C GLN A 92 16.19 -10.20 -13.82
N GLU A 93 15.36 -10.53 -14.82
CA GLU A 93 15.15 -9.69 -16.01
C GLU A 93 14.20 -8.50 -15.73
N GLU A 94 13.42 -8.59 -14.65
CA GLU A 94 12.46 -7.57 -14.25
C GLU A 94 12.63 -7.16 -12.78
N PRO A 95 12.15 -5.97 -12.38
CA PRO A 95 12.28 -5.53 -11.01
C PRO A 95 11.31 -6.27 -10.09
N LEU A 96 11.78 -6.50 -8.87
CA LEU A 96 11.04 -7.06 -7.77
C LEU A 96 10.47 -5.96 -6.87
N TYR A 97 9.33 -6.25 -6.26
CA TYR A 97 8.61 -5.37 -5.36
C TYR A 97 8.34 -6.06 -4.03
N GLU A 98 8.65 -5.36 -2.94
CA GLU A 98 8.31 -5.77 -1.57
C GLU A 98 7.73 -4.60 -0.78
N LEU A 99 6.96 -4.92 0.27
CA LEU A 99 6.41 -3.92 1.17
C LEU A 99 7.53 -3.25 1.99
N THR A 100 7.55 -1.92 2.08
CA THR A 100 8.55 -1.26 2.94
C THR A 100 8.21 -1.41 4.42
N PRO A 101 9.21 -1.32 5.33
CA PRO A 101 8.95 -1.33 6.78
C PRO A 101 7.98 -0.23 7.23
N HIS A 102 7.93 0.89 6.52
CA HIS A 102 6.98 1.97 6.80
C HIS A 102 5.55 1.56 6.50
N SER A 103 5.30 0.92 5.35
CA SER A 103 3.98 0.42 4.98
C SER A 103 3.56 -0.77 5.85
N GLN A 104 4.49 -1.66 6.23
CA GLN A 104 4.22 -2.74 7.19
C GLN A 104 3.67 -2.18 8.50
N ARG A 105 4.30 -1.15 9.07
CA ARG A 105 3.81 -0.48 10.29
C ARG A 105 2.42 0.14 10.13
N VAL A 106 2.10 0.68 8.95
CA VAL A 106 0.76 1.21 8.69
C VAL A 106 -0.27 0.07 8.70
N LEU A 107 0.02 -1.06 8.03
CA LEU A 107 -0.87 -2.23 8.05
C LEU A 107 -1.08 -2.77 9.47
N GLU A 108 0.00 -2.96 10.22
CA GLU A 108 -0.05 -3.40 11.63
C GLU A 108 -0.91 -2.46 12.49
N TRP A 109 -0.76 -1.14 12.30
CA TRP A 109 -1.55 -0.17 13.02
C TRP A 109 -3.03 -0.26 12.66
N ILE A 110 -3.39 -0.33 11.38
CA ILE A 110 -4.78 -0.47 10.92
C ILE A 110 -5.41 -1.76 11.47
N GLU A 111 -4.72 -2.89 11.43
CA GLU A 111 -5.19 -4.13 12.03
C GLU A 111 -5.43 -4.00 13.54
N SER A 112 -4.59 -3.23 14.24
CA SER A 112 -4.74 -2.99 15.68
C SER A 112 -6.00 -2.19 16.01
N LEU A 113 -6.50 -1.35 15.09
CA LEU A 113 -7.75 -0.61 15.27
C LEU A 113 -8.94 -1.57 15.35
N ARG A 114 -8.99 -2.57 14.44
CA ARG A 114 -10.01 -3.62 14.48
C ARG A 114 -9.97 -4.39 15.80
N LYS A 115 -8.78 -4.77 16.27
CA LYS A 115 -8.65 -5.56 17.51
C LYS A 115 -9.24 -4.83 18.72
N ARG A 116 -9.12 -3.49 18.81
CA ARG A 116 -9.66 -2.71 19.92
C ARG A 116 -11.19 -2.62 19.91
N GLU A 117 -11.82 -2.62 18.75
CA GLU A 117 -13.29 -2.60 18.63
C GLU A 117 -13.94 -3.89 19.18
N PHE A 118 -13.23 -5.02 19.16
CA PHE A 118 -13.76 -6.30 19.68
C PHE A 118 -13.68 -6.46 21.21
N TYR A 119 -12.86 -5.67 21.93
CA TYR A 119 -12.78 -5.73 23.40
C TYR A 119 -13.87 -4.89 24.12
N GLY A 120 -14.93 -4.49 23.42
CA GLY A 120 -15.99 -3.61 23.94
C GLY A 120 -17.33 -4.28 24.30
N ILE A 121 -17.52 -5.58 24.08
CA ILE A 121 -18.80 -6.27 24.37
C ILE A 121 -18.57 -7.53 25.20
N LEU A 122 -18.11 -7.34 26.43
CA LEU A 122 -18.38 -8.26 27.53
C LEU A 122 -18.76 -7.38 28.73
N ARG A 123 -20.06 -7.07 28.81
CA ARG A 123 -20.71 -6.66 30.07
C ARG A 123 -21.29 -7.89 30.74
#